data_AF-A0A392S2L0-F1
#
_entry.id   AF-A0A392S2L0-F1
#
_cell.length_a   1.000
_cell.length_b   1.000
_cell.length_c   1.000
_cell.angle_alpha   90.00
_cell.angle_beta   90.00
_cell.angle_gamma   90.00
#
_symmetry.space_group_name_H-M   'P 1'
#
loop_
_entity.id
_entity.type
_entity.pdbx_description
1 polymer ?
#
loop_
_entity_poly.entity_id
_entity_poly.type
_entity_poly.pdbx_seq_one_letter_code
_entity_poly.pdbx_strand_id
1 'polypeptide(L)' 'MNMIKVSNIMGVDPKPFDPKAYEEEDTFVTDEFGNKKRIRLENNIVRWRKVTNPDGTTS' A
#
# COMPACT_ATOMS: atom_id res chain seq x y z
N MET A 1 -19.25 9.12 -6.43
CA MET A 1 -18.60 8.90 -5.13
C MET A 1 -18.46 7.41 -4.97
N ASN A 2 -17.24 6.87 -4.97
CA ASN A 2 -17.02 5.43 -4.88
C ASN A 2 -16.44 5.11 -3.50
N MET A 3 -17.04 4.14 -2.81
CA MET A 3 -16.62 3.72 -1.48
C MET A 3 -16.09 2.30 -1.57
N ILE A 4 -14.89 2.09 -1.03
CA ILE A 4 -14.26 0.77 -0.97
C ILE A 4 -14.02 0.44 0.51
N LYS A 5 -14.56 -0.71 0.95
CA LYS A 5 -14.33 -1.23 2.30
C LYS A 5 -13.20 -2.24 2.23
N VAL A 6 -12.16 -2.04 3.04
CA VAL A 6 -10.97 -2.91 3.09
C VAL A 6 -10.98 -3.75 4.37
N SER A 7 -10.25 -4.87 4.35
CA SER A 7 -10.05 -5.73 5.52
C SER A 7 -8.98 -5.18 6.45
N ASN A 8 -8.93 -5.66 7.69
CA ASN A 8 -7.96 -5.23 8.71
C ASN A 8 -6.49 -5.53 8.34
N ILE A 9 -6.25 -6.34 7.31
CA ILE A 9 -4.92 -6.70 6.81
C ILE A 9 -4.52 -5.91 5.56
N MET A 10 -5.39 -5.03 5.06
CA MET A 10 -5.11 -4.19 3.90
C MET A 10 -4.94 -2.72 4.29
N GLY A 11 -3.85 -2.12 3.80
CA GLY A 11 -3.61 -0.69 3.90
C GLY A 11 -3.96 0.04 2.61
N VAL A 12 -4.24 1.34 2.73
CA VAL A 12 -4.38 2.23 1.57
C VAL A 12 -3.51 3.46 1.84
N ASP A 13 -2.52 3.69 0.97
CA ASP A 13 -1.71 4.90 1.06
C ASP A 13 -2.32 6.00 0.16
N PRO A 14 -2.81 7.11 0.75
CA PRO A 14 -3.37 8.20 -0.03
C PRO A 14 -2.31 8.99 -0.80
N LYS A 15 -1.02 8.88 -0.43
CA LYS A 15 0.06 9.63 -1.09
C LYS A 15 0.54 8.90 -2.35
N PRO A 16 1.01 9.63 -3.38
CA PRO A 16 1.68 9.03 -4.51
C PRO A 16 2.94 8.27 -4.03
N PHE A 17 3.09 7.06 -4.52
CA PHE A 17 4.24 6.21 -4.25
C PHE A 17 5.46 6.70 -5.03
N ASP A 18 6.55 6.95 -4.30
CA ASP A 18 7.86 7.24 -4.86
C ASP A 18 8.81 6.04 -4.64
N PRO A 19 9.17 5.29 -5.70
CA PRO A 19 10.06 4.14 -5.56
C PRO A 19 11.49 4.52 -5.15
N LYS A 20 11.91 5.79 -5.31
CA LYS A 20 13.27 6.21 -4.94
C LYS A 20 13.43 6.47 -3.45
N ALA A 21 12.35 6.87 -2.79
CA ALA A 21 12.30 7.13 -1.36
C ALA A 21 11.75 5.93 -0.56
N TYR A 22 11.39 4.85 -1.25
CA TYR A 22 10.81 3.67 -0.62
C TYR A 22 11.89 2.79 0.02
N GLU A 23 11.73 2.53 1.31
CA GLU A 23 12.50 1.53 2.06
C GLU A 23 11.56 0.42 2.53
N GLU A 24 12.00 -0.83 2.44
CA GLU A 24 11.22 -2.00 2.85
C GLU A 24 11.20 -2.13 4.37
N GLU A 25 10.05 -1.85 5.00
CA GLU A 25 9.85 -2.06 6.44
C GLU A 25 9.03 -3.34 6.72
N ASP A 26 9.64 -4.28 7.44
CA ASP A 26 8.97 -5.46 7.99
C ASP A 26 7.95 -5.04 9.07
N THR A 27 6.69 -4.87 8.69
CA THR A 27 5.63 -4.49 9.64
C THR A 27 4.87 -5.72 10.14
N PHE A 28 4.65 -5.83 11.45
CA PHE A 28 3.95 -6.95 12.09
C PHE A 28 2.54 -6.55 12.51
N VAL A 29 1.53 -7.29 12.06
CA VAL A 29 0.13 -7.10 12.49
C VAL A 29 -0.24 -8.20 13.49
N THR A 30 -0.92 -7.82 14.57
CA THR A 30 -1.45 -8.77 15.55
C THR A 30 -2.89 -9.11 15.17
N ASP A 31 -3.17 -10.40 15.00
CA ASP A 31 -4.51 -10.92 14.70
C ASP A 31 -5.45 -10.73 15.90
N GLU A 32 -6.77 -10.84 15.69
CA GLU A 32 -7.81 -10.67 16.72
C GLU A 32 -7.69 -11.68 17.87
N PHE A 33 -6.96 -12.78 17.65
CA PHE A 33 -6.60 -13.79 18.65
C PHE A 33 -5.26 -13.53 19.36
N GLY A 34 -4.65 -12.35 19.18
CA GLY A 34 -3.37 -11.99 19.79
C GLY A 34 -2.13 -12.62 19.13
N ASN A 35 -2.32 -13.40 18.06
CA ASN A 35 -1.22 -14.02 17.33
C ASN A 35 -0.54 -13.00 16.42
N LYS A 36 0.77 -12.77 16.62
CA LYS A 36 1.59 -11.98 15.70
C LYS A 36 1.81 -12.77 14.41
N LYS A 37 0.98 -12.54 13.40
CA LYS A 37 1.25 -13.04 12.05
C LYS A 37 2.19 -12.07 11.37
N ARG A 38 3.33 -12.58 10.90
CA ARG A 38 4.20 -11.86 9.96
C ARG A 38 3.43 -11.70 8.65
N ILE A 39 2.68 -10.62 8.54
CA ILE A 39 2.08 -10.21 7.27
C ILE A 39 3.02 -9.18 6.68
N ARG A 40 3.64 -9.52 5.56
CA ARG A 40 4.36 -8.56 4.72
C ARG A 40 3.35 -7.57 4.15
N LEU A 41 3.19 -6.44 4.83
CA LEU A 41 2.25 -5.38 4.47
C LEU A 41 2.57 -4.76 3.10
N GLU A 42 3.82 -4.87 2.62
CA GLU A 42 4.23 -4.48 1.26
C GLU A 42 3.33 -5.05 0.15
N ASN A 43 2.83 -6.29 0.32
CA ASN A 43 1.97 -6.95 -0.66
C ASN A 43 0.48 -6.61 -0.49
N ASN A 44 0.10 -6.00 0.63
CA ASN A 44 -1.30 -5.76 1.00
C ASN A 44 -1.62 -4.27 1.19
N ILE A 45 -0.82 -3.37 0.61
CA ILE A 45 -1.10 -1.93 0.60
C ILE A 45 -1.43 -1.49 -0.83
N VAL A 46 -2.62 -0.90 -1.01
CA VAL A 46 -2.97 -0.21 -2.25
C VAL A 46 -2.20 1.10 -2.29
N ARG A 47 -1.39 1.29 -3.33
CA ARG A 47 -0.63 2.51 -3.61
C ARG A 47 -0.90 2.96 -5.03
N TRP A 48 -0.76 4.25 -5.27
CA TRP A 48 -0.88 4.83 -6.61
C TRP A 48 0.33 5.70 -6.89
N ARG A 49 0.70 5.89 -8.15
CA ARG A 49 1.73 6.86 -8.55
C ARG A 49 1.31 7.51 -9.85
N LYS A 50 1.86 8.68 -10.13
CA LYS A 50 1.76 9.31 -11.45
C LYS A 50 2.94 8.88 -12.30
N VAL A 51 2.69 8.40 -13.49
CA VAL A 51 3.72 8.07 -14.47
C VAL A 51 3.57 9.01 -15.66
N THR A 52 4.63 9.73 -16.00
CA THR A 52 4.68 10.52 -17.23
C THR A 52 5.12 9.61 -18.37
N ASN A 53 4.25 9.46 -19.37
CA ASN A 53 4.51 8.67 -20.56
C ASN A 53 5.40 9.46 -21.55
N PRO A 54 6.07 8.79 -22.50
CA PRO A 54 6.91 9.47 -23.50
C PRO A 54 6.17 10.49 -24.38
N ASP A 55 4.85 10.34 -24.52
CA ASP A 55 3.97 11.25 -25.26
C ASP A 55 3.54 12.49 -24.44
N GLY A 56 4.02 12.62 -23.20
CA GLY A 56 3.70 13.73 -22.29
C GLY A 56 2.41 13.55 -21.49
N THR A 57 1.67 12.45 -21.68
CA THR A 57 0.46 12.16 -20.89
C THR A 57 0.84 11.62 -19.50
N THR A 58 -0.09 11.73 -18.54
CA THR A 58 0.08 11.19 -17.17
C THR A 58 -0.90 10.04 -16.95
N SER A 59 -0.43 8.93 -16.39
CA SER A 59 -1.23 7.75 -15.99
C SER A 59 -1.03 7.39 -14.52
#